data_AF-A0A840DSV1-F1
#
_entry.id   AF-A0A840DSV1-F1
#
_cell.length_a   1.000
_cell.length_b   1.000
_cell.length_c   1.000
_cell.angle_alpha   90.00
_cell.angle_beta   90.00
_cell.angle_gamma   90.00
#
_symmetry.space_group_name_H-M   'P 1'
#
loop_
_entity.id
_entity.type
_entity.pdbx_description
1 polymer ?
#
loop_
_entity_poly.entity_id
_entity_poly.type
_entity_poly.pdbx_seq_one_letter_code
_entity_poly.pdbx_strand_id
1 'polypeptide(L)'
;MKEWFTIAELAEAALPGLPKSKGGLRKILATTWRHQSGLTCKVKGVSRPVVEVHISLLPEGARTVLIVRCGGVCVAQQSQGEKKAEQRDQKTSVWERYEGLSKAHKRRCEERLKALCFWEDLLHAGMGVHDAASLSAVQFGVSRMSLFNWRQMVEGV
;
A
#
# COMPACT_ATOMS: atom_id res chain seq x y z
N MET A 1 -3.85 13.75 18.69
CA MET A 1 -4.56 14.56 17.68
C MET A 1 -5.91 13.90 17.43
N LYS A 2 -6.96 14.63 17.02
CA LYS A 2 -8.28 14.03 16.77
C LYS A 2 -8.25 13.23 15.48
N GLU A 3 -8.30 11.90 15.59
CA GLU A 3 -8.20 10.95 14.46
C GLU A 3 -9.57 10.47 13.96
N TRP A 4 -10.58 10.61 14.81
CA TRP A 4 -11.94 10.17 14.58
C TRP A 4 -12.83 11.39 14.32
N PHE A 5 -13.51 11.38 13.18
CA PHE A 5 -14.37 12.48 12.75
C PHE A 5 -15.80 12.00 12.60
N THR A 6 -16.73 12.80 13.10
CA THR A 6 -18.16 12.53 12.89
C THR A 6 -18.58 12.93 11.48
N ILE A 7 -19.65 12.32 10.97
CA ILE A 7 -20.24 12.68 9.67
C ILE A 7 -20.66 14.17 9.63
N ALA A 8 -21.03 14.77 10.77
CA ALA A 8 -21.37 16.18 10.84
C ALA A 8 -20.15 17.07 10.60
N GLU A 9 -19.03 16.76 11.26
CA GLU A 9 -17.77 17.47 11.10
C GLU A 9 -17.20 17.33 9.68
N LEU A 10 -17.31 16.13 9.08
CA LEU A 10 -16.87 15.92 7.68
C LEU A 10 -17.72 16.72 6.68
N ALA A 11 -19.02 16.86 6.93
CA ALA A 11 -19.91 17.67 6.09
C ALA A 11 -19.57 19.16 6.19
N GLU A 12 -19.30 19.66 7.40
CA GLU A 12 -18.89 21.05 7.65
C GLU A 12 -17.49 21.36 7.10
N ALA A 13 -16.62 20.34 7.03
CA ALA A 13 -15.30 20.46 6.45
C ALA A 13 -15.28 20.59 4.92
N ALA A 14 -16.41 20.35 4.24
CA ALA A 14 -16.59 20.51 2.78
C ALA A 14 -15.43 19.92 1.94
N LEU A 15 -15.04 18.70 2.27
CA LEU A 15 -13.81 18.07 1.79
C LEU A 15 -13.86 17.73 0.28
N PRO A 16 -12.75 17.91 -0.45
CA PRO A 16 -12.68 17.57 -1.88
C PRO A 16 -12.82 16.06 -2.09
N GLY A 17 -13.62 15.67 -3.08
CA GLY A 17 -13.88 14.26 -3.40
C GLY A 17 -14.91 13.57 -2.50
N LEU A 18 -15.54 14.30 -1.56
CA LEU A 18 -16.63 13.79 -0.73
C LEU A 18 -17.90 14.64 -0.88
N PRO A 19 -19.10 14.05 -0.68
CA PRO A 19 -20.34 14.82 -0.63
C PRO A 19 -20.31 15.81 0.54
N LYS A 20 -20.65 17.07 0.25
CA LYS A 20 -20.78 18.13 1.26
C LYS A 20 -22.02 17.96 2.16
N SER A 21 -22.95 17.10 1.77
CA SER A 21 -24.20 16.87 2.51
C SER A 21 -24.06 15.70 3.49
N LYS A 22 -24.64 15.87 4.70
CA LYS A 22 -24.71 14.81 5.73
C LYS A 22 -25.35 13.53 5.19
N GLY A 23 -26.35 13.65 4.31
CA GLY A 23 -27.03 12.51 3.67
C GLY A 23 -26.13 11.74 2.70
N GLY A 24 -25.33 12.44 1.88
CA GLY A 24 -24.38 11.81 0.96
C GLY A 24 -23.29 11.03 1.68
N LEU A 25 -22.74 11.59 2.76
CA LEU A 25 -21.75 10.90 3.60
C LEU A 25 -22.34 9.66 4.30
N ARG A 26 -23.59 9.73 4.79
CA ARG A 26 -24.28 8.54 5.34
C ARG A 26 -24.48 7.44 4.30
N LYS A 27 -24.75 7.80 3.04
CA LYS A 27 -24.88 6.84 1.94
C LYS A 27 -23.54 6.14 1.67
N ILE A 28 -22.43 6.88 1.64
CA ILE A 28 -21.08 6.31 1.48
C ILE A 28 -20.75 5.39 2.66
N LEU A 29 -21.09 5.81 3.88
CA LEU A 29 -20.90 5.00 5.08
C LEU A 29 -21.65 3.65 4.98
N ALA A 30 -22.89 3.67 4.47
CA ALA A 30 -23.73 2.48 4.34
C ALA A 30 -23.38 1.58 3.13
N THR A 31 -22.66 2.09 2.14
CA THR A 31 -22.32 1.38 0.89
C THR A 31 -20.84 1.04 0.85
N THR A 32 -19.99 2.02 0.53
CA THR A 32 -18.54 1.86 0.34
C THR A 32 -17.80 1.49 1.61
N TRP A 33 -18.17 2.08 2.75
CA TRP A 33 -17.43 1.90 4.01
C TRP A 33 -18.02 0.84 4.93
N ARG A 34 -19.09 0.16 4.51
CA ARG A 34 -19.81 -0.84 5.32
C ARG A 34 -18.93 -2.00 5.79
N HIS A 35 -17.93 -2.38 4.99
CA HIS A 35 -17.04 -3.51 5.26
C HIS A 35 -15.77 -3.12 6.04
N GLN A 36 -15.57 -1.83 6.33
CA GLN A 36 -14.37 -1.32 6.99
C GLN A 36 -14.61 -1.19 8.50
N SER A 37 -14.99 -2.30 9.15
CA SER A 37 -15.38 -2.34 10.58
C SER A 37 -14.28 -1.86 11.54
N GLY A 38 -13.01 -1.98 11.16
CA GLY A 38 -11.87 -1.46 11.94
C GLY A 38 -11.64 0.05 11.83
N LEU A 39 -12.30 0.75 10.90
CA LEU A 39 -12.09 2.17 10.61
C LEU A 39 -13.35 3.02 10.85
N THR A 40 -14.41 2.42 11.39
CA THR A 40 -15.65 3.09 11.76
C THR A 40 -16.06 2.68 13.16
N CYS A 41 -16.29 3.63 14.05
CA CYS A 41 -16.69 3.38 15.43
C CYS A 41 -18.05 4.00 15.72
N LYS A 42 -18.88 3.33 16.53
CA LYS A 42 -20.13 3.88 17.04
C LYS A 42 -19.89 4.42 18.44
N VAL A 43 -20.04 5.72 18.62
CA VAL A 43 -19.87 6.39 19.90
C VAL A 43 -21.24 6.78 20.47
N LYS A 44 -21.37 6.76 21.80
CA LYS A 44 -22.59 7.24 22.47
C LYS A 44 -22.72 8.75 22.23
N GLY A 45 -23.72 9.14 21.43
CA GLY A 45 -24.10 10.54 21.27
C GLY A 45 -25.16 10.95 22.29
N VAL A 46 -25.39 12.26 22.39
CA VAL A 46 -26.30 12.88 23.37
C VAL A 46 -27.75 12.37 23.27
N SER A 47 -28.21 12.04 22.05
CA SER A 47 -29.58 11.53 21.81
C SER A 47 -29.60 10.21 21.01
N ARG A 48 -28.66 10.03 20.08
CA ARG A 48 -28.54 8.83 19.25
C ARG A 48 -27.06 8.45 19.11
N PRO A 49 -26.73 7.15 18.93
CA PRO A 49 -25.36 6.74 18.65
C PRO A 49 -24.86 7.43 17.37
N VAL A 50 -23.70 8.06 17.47
CA VAL A 50 -23.05 8.76 16.36
C VAL A 50 -21.97 7.85 15.78
N VAL A 51 -21.88 7.79 14.46
CA VAL A 51 -20.81 7.05 13.80
C VAL A 51 -19.65 8.00 13.54
N GLU A 52 -18.49 7.62 14.02
CA GLU A 52 -17.21 8.26 13.75
C GLU A 52 -16.43 7.44 12.73
N VAL A 53 -15.71 8.16 11.89
CA VAL A 53 -14.90 7.61 10.80
C VAL A 53 -13.45 8.01 11.04
N HIS A 54 -12.55 7.05 10.91
CA HIS A 54 -11.12 7.30 11.01
C HIS A 54 -10.58 8.06 9.79
N ILE A 55 -9.65 8.99 9.99
CA ILE A 55 -9.06 9.81 8.91
C ILE A 55 -8.47 8.97 7.75
N SER A 56 -7.94 7.78 8.02
CA SER A 56 -7.39 6.88 6.99
C SER A 56 -8.41 6.36 5.99
N LEU A 57 -9.70 6.42 6.31
CA LEU A 57 -10.79 5.99 5.41
C LEU A 57 -11.13 7.06 4.36
N LEU A 58 -10.65 8.30 4.56
CA LEU A 58 -10.94 9.42 3.69
C LEU A 58 -10.00 9.44 2.47
N PRO A 59 -10.47 9.92 1.30
CA PRO A 59 -9.63 10.15 0.14
C PRO A 59 -8.46 11.10 0.44
N GLU A 60 -7.36 10.97 -0.30
CA GLU A 60 -6.13 11.71 -0.03
C GLU A 60 -6.33 13.23 0.06
N GLY A 61 -7.05 13.82 -0.91
CA GLY A 61 -7.35 15.26 -0.88
C GLY A 61 -8.17 15.69 0.35
N ALA A 62 -9.06 14.84 0.84
CA ALA A 62 -9.87 15.10 2.03
C ALA A 62 -9.01 15.04 3.31
N ARG A 63 -8.05 14.11 3.39
CA ARG A 63 -7.11 14.01 4.52
C ARG A 63 -6.25 15.26 4.64
N THR A 64 -5.69 15.73 3.52
CA THR A 64 -4.82 16.92 3.50
C THR A 64 -5.54 18.16 4.03
N VAL A 65 -6.79 18.40 3.63
CA VAL A 65 -7.57 19.55 4.10
C VAL A 65 -7.87 19.46 5.60
N LEU A 66 -8.21 18.28 6.13
CA LEU A 66 -8.42 18.10 7.58
C LEU A 66 -7.13 18.32 8.38
N ILE A 67 -6.00 17.80 7.90
CA ILE A 67 -4.69 17.96 8.55
C ILE A 67 -4.29 19.44 8.61
N VAL A 68 -4.48 20.18 7.51
CA VAL A 68 -4.19 21.62 7.45
C VAL A 68 -5.10 22.42 8.39
N ARG A 69 -6.40 22.07 8.45
CA ARG A 69 -7.39 22.81 9.25
C ARG A 69 -7.31 22.54 10.75
N CYS A 70 -6.86 21.36 11.15
CA CYS A 70 -6.75 20.97 12.57
C CYS A 70 -5.39 21.30 13.21
N GLY A 71 -4.55 22.16 12.61
CA GLY A 71 -3.31 22.62 13.21
C GLY A 71 -2.15 21.64 13.07
N GLY A 72 -1.81 21.33 11.81
CA GLY A 72 -0.81 20.35 11.38
C GLY A 72 0.43 20.17 12.24
N VAL A 73 0.59 18.95 12.73
CA VAL A 73 1.87 18.22 12.80
C VAL A 73 1.59 16.80 12.31
N CYS A 74 2.31 16.42 11.26
CA CYS A 74 2.43 15.13 10.57
C CYS A 74 1.72 13.91 11.19
N VAL A 75 0.50 13.59 10.74
CA VAL A 75 -0.10 12.24 10.84
C VAL A 75 -0.43 11.68 9.45
N ALA A 76 0.41 11.97 8.46
CA ALA A 76 0.55 11.09 7.30
C ALA A 76 1.50 9.92 7.60
N GLN A 77 2.20 9.95 8.74
CA GLN A 77 3.30 9.05 9.08
C GLN A 77 2.97 7.91 10.05
N GLN A 78 1.77 7.77 10.62
CA GLN A 78 1.54 6.60 11.50
C GLN A 78 1.15 5.36 10.69
N SER A 79 0.18 5.44 9.78
CA SER A 79 -0.17 4.29 8.93
C SER A 79 0.90 3.95 7.88
N GLN A 80 1.67 4.94 7.42
CA GLN A 80 2.83 4.72 6.54
C GLN A 80 4.10 4.47 7.32
N GLY A 81 4.30 5.03 8.52
CA GLY A 81 5.52 4.87 9.30
C GLY A 81 5.56 3.55 10.06
N GLU A 82 4.42 3.00 10.51
CA GLU A 82 4.38 1.62 11.00
C GLU A 82 4.60 0.65 9.84
N LYS A 83 3.93 0.83 8.69
CA LYS A 83 4.21 0.01 7.50
C LYS A 83 5.63 0.18 6.96
N LYS A 84 6.20 1.39 7.00
CA LYS A 84 7.56 1.69 6.53
C LYS A 84 8.62 1.28 7.56
N ALA A 85 8.32 1.33 8.85
CA ALA A 85 9.19 0.80 9.91
C ALA A 85 9.16 -0.73 9.87
N GLU A 86 7.99 -1.34 9.78
CA GLU A 86 7.81 -2.78 9.57
C GLU A 86 8.48 -3.24 8.27
N GLN A 87 8.30 -2.54 7.15
CA GLN A 87 9.02 -2.81 5.90
C GLN A 87 10.52 -2.56 6.03
N ARG A 88 10.95 -1.57 6.80
CA ARG A 88 12.39 -1.29 7.04
C ARG A 88 13.01 -2.37 7.92
N ASP A 89 12.30 -2.86 8.92
CA ASP A 89 12.75 -3.94 9.80
C ASP A 89 12.75 -5.27 9.05
N GLN A 90 11.74 -5.53 8.22
CA GLN A 90 11.71 -6.67 7.29
C GLN A 90 12.85 -6.59 6.26
N LYS A 91 13.10 -5.40 5.67
CA LYS A 91 14.20 -5.20 4.73
C LYS A 91 15.56 -5.37 5.41
N THR A 92 15.71 -4.87 6.63
CA THR A 92 16.95 -5.03 7.44
C THR A 92 17.17 -6.51 7.76
N SER A 93 16.13 -7.23 8.18
CA SER A 93 16.18 -8.67 8.45
C SER A 93 16.50 -9.50 7.20
N VAL A 94 15.97 -9.13 6.03
CA VAL A 94 16.28 -9.81 4.75
C VAL A 94 17.74 -9.56 4.34
N TRP A 95 18.25 -8.34 4.53
CA TRP A 95 19.67 -8.03 4.27
C TRP A 95 20.61 -8.79 5.19
N GLU A 96 20.32 -8.87 6.49
CA GLU A 96 21.12 -9.67 7.43
C GLU A 96 21.13 -11.15 7.04
N ARG A 97 19.98 -11.70 6.65
CA ARG A 97 19.89 -13.08 6.15
C ARG A 97 20.70 -13.27 4.88
N TYR A 98 20.66 -12.32 3.95
CA TYR A 98 21.48 -12.36 2.74
C TYR A 98 22.97 -12.32 3.09
N GLU A 99 23.39 -11.43 3.99
CA GLU A 99 24.78 -11.30 4.37
C GLU A 99 25.37 -12.56 5.03
N GLY A 100 24.55 -13.26 5.81
CA GLY A 100 24.89 -14.55 6.41
C GLY A 100 24.97 -15.74 5.43
N LEU A 101 24.56 -15.59 4.16
CA LEU A 101 24.65 -16.66 3.17
C LEU A 101 26.10 -16.95 2.76
N SER A 102 26.38 -18.22 2.45
CA SER A 102 27.65 -18.60 1.86
C SER A 102 27.83 -18.00 0.46
N LYS A 103 29.09 -17.84 0.02
CA LYS A 103 29.42 -17.29 -1.31
C LYS A 103 28.72 -18.02 -2.46
N ALA A 104 28.57 -19.34 -2.35
CA ALA A 104 27.87 -20.15 -3.35
C ALA A 104 26.37 -19.79 -3.45
N HIS A 105 25.70 -19.57 -2.31
CA HIS A 105 24.30 -19.16 -2.30
C HIS A 105 24.13 -17.72 -2.79
N LYS A 106 25.01 -16.78 -2.39
CA LYS A 106 25.01 -15.39 -2.88
C LYS A 106 25.14 -15.36 -4.41
N ARG A 107 26.10 -16.12 -4.96
CA ARG A 107 26.27 -16.26 -6.41
C ARG A 107 24.99 -16.74 -7.12
N ARG A 108 24.30 -17.74 -6.56
CA ARG A 108 23.05 -18.24 -7.15
C ARG A 108 21.92 -17.19 -7.10
N CYS A 109 21.85 -16.38 -6.05
CA CYS A 109 20.91 -15.26 -5.98
C CYS A 109 21.24 -14.19 -7.03
N GLU A 110 22.52 -13.85 -7.20
CA GLU A 110 22.99 -12.89 -8.22
C GLU A 110 22.68 -13.37 -9.64
N GLU A 111 22.89 -14.66 -9.95
CA GLU A 111 22.55 -15.24 -11.25
C GLU A 111 21.05 -15.15 -11.55
N ARG A 112 20.20 -15.41 -10.54
CA ARG A 112 18.74 -15.24 -10.67
C ARG A 112 18.35 -13.79 -10.89
N LEU A 113 18.96 -12.87 -10.14
CA LEU A 113 18.70 -11.43 -10.27
C LEU A 113 19.07 -10.94 -11.69
N LYS A 114 20.23 -11.34 -12.21
CA LYS A 114 20.64 -10.99 -13.58
C LYS A 114 19.63 -11.46 -14.64
N ALA A 115 19.07 -12.65 -14.47
CA ALA A 115 18.07 -13.19 -15.38
C ALA A 115 16.76 -12.38 -15.35
N LEU A 116 16.35 -11.90 -14.17
CA LEU A 116 15.17 -11.03 -14.01
C LEU A 116 15.43 -9.63 -14.59
N CYS A 117 16.58 -9.02 -14.31
CA CYS A 117 16.92 -7.71 -14.88
C CYS A 117 16.96 -7.75 -16.41
N PHE A 118 17.58 -8.78 -17.00
CA PHE A 118 17.60 -8.94 -18.45
C PHE A 118 16.19 -9.11 -19.03
N TRP A 119 15.31 -9.84 -18.34
CA TRP A 119 13.91 -9.93 -18.75
C TRP A 119 13.22 -8.55 -18.70
N GLU A 120 13.41 -7.78 -17.63
CA GLU A 120 12.85 -6.43 -17.53
C GLU A 120 13.38 -5.49 -18.60
N ASP A 121 14.66 -5.55 -18.95
CA ASP A 121 15.25 -4.75 -20.03
C ASP A 121 14.56 -5.05 -21.38
N LEU A 122 14.25 -6.33 -21.66
CA LEU A 122 13.52 -6.73 -22.85
C LEU A 122 12.07 -6.21 -22.86
N LEU A 123 11.40 -6.21 -21.70
CA LEU A 123 10.07 -5.61 -21.56
C LEU A 123 10.10 -4.10 -21.82
N HIS A 124 11.11 -3.40 -21.28
CA HIS A 124 11.31 -1.97 -21.52
C HIS A 124 11.64 -1.66 -22.98
N ALA A 125 12.30 -2.58 -23.69
CA ALA A 125 12.52 -2.52 -25.12
C ALA A 125 11.26 -2.78 -25.96
N GLY A 126 10.11 -3.04 -25.33
CA GLY A 126 8.82 -3.24 -25.99
C GLY A 126 8.51 -4.69 -26.37
N MET A 127 9.31 -5.66 -25.91
CA MET A 127 9.05 -7.08 -26.18
C MET A 127 7.86 -7.59 -25.37
N GLY A 128 7.08 -8.50 -25.95
CA GLY A 128 5.98 -9.16 -25.26
C GLY A 128 6.47 -10.01 -24.08
N VAL A 129 5.64 -10.12 -23.03
CA VAL A 129 6.01 -10.78 -21.76
C VAL A 129 6.49 -12.21 -21.95
N HIS A 130 5.81 -12.99 -22.79
CA HIS A 130 6.15 -14.38 -23.04
C HIS A 130 7.39 -14.55 -23.92
N ASP A 131 7.63 -13.66 -24.87
CA ASP A 131 8.80 -13.70 -25.76
C ASP A 131 10.05 -13.32 -24.97
N ALA A 132 9.95 -12.27 -24.16
CA ALA A 132 11.02 -11.83 -23.28
C ALA A 132 11.38 -12.90 -22.24
N ALA A 133 10.38 -13.57 -21.64
CA ALA A 133 10.61 -14.70 -20.74
C ALA A 133 11.29 -15.88 -21.44
N SER A 134 10.91 -16.15 -22.70
CA SER A 134 11.49 -17.24 -23.49
C SER A 134 12.95 -16.95 -23.86
N LEU A 135 13.26 -15.72 -24.26
CA LEU A 135 14.62 -15.30 -24.57
C LEU A 135 15.52 -15.32 -23.32
N SER A 136 15.03 -14.80 -22.19
CA SER A 136 15.75 -14.85 -20.91
C SER A 136 15.98 -16.28 -20.43
N ALA A 137 15.00 -17.17 -20.61
CA ALA A 137 15.13 -18.59 -20.24
C ALA A 137 16.28 -19.26 -21.01
N VAL A 138 16.38 -19.00 -22.31
CA VAL A 138 17.47 -19.53 -23.16
C VAL A 138 18.82 -18.91 -22.76
N GLN A 139 18.87 -17.59 -22.59
CA GLN A 139 20.11 -16.87 -22.27
C GLN A 139 20.75 -17.32 -20.95
N PHE A 140 19.94 -17.63 -19.95
CA PHE A 140 20.41 -18.02 -18.61
C PHE A 140 20.32 -19.52 -18.33
N GLY A 141 19.87 -20.33 -19.30
CA GLY A 141 19.76 -21.79 -19.15
C GLY A 141 18.74 -22.22 -18.08
N VAL A 142 17.65 -21.48 -17.92
CA VAL A 142 16.63 -21.71 -16.89
C VAL A 142 15.27 -21.95 -17.53
N SER A 143 14.35 -22.60 -16.81
CA SER A 143 12.99 -22.77 -17.34
C SER A 143 12.21 -21.45 -17.27
N ARG A 144 11.32 -21.20 -18.24
CA ARG A 144 10.39 -20.06 -18.21
C ARG A 144 9.58 -20.03 -16.91
N MET A 145 9.11 -21.20 -16.45
CA MET A 145 8.37 -21.31 -15.21
C MET A 145 9.20 -20.86 -13.99
N SER A 146 10.50 -21.15 -13.97
CA SER A 146 11.41 -20.68 -12.92
C SER A 146 11.50 -19.16 -12.90
N LEU A 147 11.57 -18.50 -14.06
CA LEU A 147 11.58 -17.04 -14.15
C LEU A 147 10.29 -16.43 -13.61
N PHE A 148 9.12 -16.94 -14.01
CA PHE A 148 7.83 -16.47 -13.48
C PHE A 148 7.74 -16.66 -11.96
N ASN A 149 8.18 -17.82 -11.45
CA ASN A 149 8.20 -18.08 -10.01
C ASN A 149 9.12 -17.11 -9.27
N TRP A 150 10.33 -16.83 -9.79
CA TRP A 150 11.25 -15.87 -9.17
C TRP A 150 10.70 -14.45 -9.20
N ARG A 151 10.02 -14.05 -10.28
CA ARG A 151 9.36 -12.75 -10.38
C ARG A 151 8.26 -12.60 -9.32
N GLN A 152 7.43 -13.62 -9.13
CA GLN A 152 6.41 -13.63 -8.06
C GLN A 152 7.00 -13.53 -6.66
N MET A 153 8.23 -14.01 -6.43
CA MET A 153 8.89 -13.91 -5.12
C MET A 153 9.41 -12.50 -4.82
N VAL A 154 9.63 -11.66 -5.84
CA VAL A 154 10.15 -10.29 -5.69
C VAL A 154 9.07 -9.23 -5.91
N GLU A 155 7.96 -9.56 -6.58
CA GLU A 155 6.80 -8.68 -6.72
C GLU A 155 6.20 -8.36 -5.35
N GLY A 156 6.34 -7.10 -4.91
CA GLY A 156 5.77 -6.60 -3.65
C GLY A 156 6.74 -6.51 -2.47
N VAL A 157 8.03 -6.80 -2.66
CA VAL A 157 9.12 -6.58 -1.68
C VAL A 157 9.68 -5.16 -1.78
#